data_AF-Q01458-F1
#
_entry.id   AF-Q01458-F1
#
_cell.length_a   1.000
_cell.length_b   1.000
_cell.length_c   1.000
_cell.angle_alpha   90.00
_cell.angle_beta   90.00
_cell.angle_gamma   90.00
#
_symmetry.space_group_name_H-M   'P 1'
#
loop_
_entity.id
_entity.type
_entity.pdbx_description
1 polymer ?
#
loop_
_entity_poly.entity_id
_entity_poly.type
_entity_poly.pdbx_seq_one_letter_code
_entity_poly.pdbx_strand_id
1 'polypeptide(L)'
;MARLQLAGSRRLVPLPRRAPRLAPLLLPLLLALPDGARADCPCKVPALCRPMTHRPDFEVFVFNVGHKTWKYYDWSQITTVVLFLKYDPELMCHAHAKGARVVLKGDVPVKDIINATFRASWIAQQVKLAKTQYMDGINLDIEQDVAHSSPEYYALTALVKETTDSFHHEIKGSQ
;
A
#
# COMPACT_ATOMS: atom_id res chain seq x y z
N MET A 1 37.23 30.56 29.77
CA MET A 1 37.84 30.61 31.11
C MET A 1 36.96 29.80 32.06
N ALA A 2 37.45 28.64 32.50
CA ALA A 2 37.01 27.79 33.62
C ALA A 2 37.55 26.37 33.33
N ARG A 3 38.75 26.07 33.84
CA ARG A 3 39.30 24.71 33.92
C ARG A 3 39.02 24.20 35.33
N LEU A 4 38.43 23.02 35.47
CA LEU A 4 38.66 22.17 36.64
C LEU A 4 38.89 20.74 36.14
N GLN A 5 40.13 20.28 36.28
CA GLN A 5 40.50 18.88 36.23
C GLN A 5 40.84 18.46 37.66
N LEU A 6 40.26 17.36 38.13
CA LEU A 6 40.69 16.68 39.34
C LEU A 6 40.90 15.20 39.03
N ALA A 7 42.13 14.78 39.28
CA ALA A 7 42.65 13.45 39.14
C ALA A 7 42.09 12.51 40.22
N GLY A 8 41.90 11.23 39.88
CA GLY A 8 41.48 10.19 40.82
C GLY A 8 42.09 8.84 40.44
N SER A 9 42.86 8.29 41.37
CA SER A 9 43.80 7.19 41.25
C SER A 9 43.23 5.86 40.72
N ARG A 10 44.06 5.15 39.94
CA ARG A 10 43.90 3.72 39.60
C ARG A 10 44.00 2.85 40.86
N ARG A 11 43.13 1.85 40.98
CA ARG A 11 43.42 0.57 41.67
C ARG A 11 42.88 -0.56 40.80
N LEU A 12 43.79 -1.42 40.34
CA LEU A 12 43.49 -2.69 39.69
C LEU A 12 43.14 -3.71 40.78
N VAL A 13 42.00 -4.37 40.65
CA VAL A 13 41.64 -5.59 41.40
C VAL A 13 41.36 -6.67 40.35
N PRO A 14 42.09 -7.79 40.32
CA PRO A 14 41.69 -8.96 39.58
C PRO A 14 40.86 -9.88 40.48
N LEU A 15 39.64 -10.25 40.05
CA LEU A 15 38.85 -11.30 40.68
C LEU A 15 38.32 -12.29 39.62
N PRO A 16 38.00 -13.53 40.01
CA PRO A 16 38.41 -14.70 39.27
C PRO A 16 37.32 -15.32 38.38
N ARG A 17 37.82 -16.15 37.46
CA ARG A 17 37.27 -17.36 36.84
C ARG A 17 35.77 -17.69 37.04
N ARG A 18 35.15 -17.92 35.88
CA ARG A 18 34.05 -18.87 35.56
C ARG A 18 32.69 -18.62 36.23
N ALA A 19 31.79 -18.04 35.44
CA ALA A 19 30.40 -18.49 35.37
C ALA A 19 30.12 -18.97 33.93
N PRO A 20 29.52 -20.14 33.72
CA PRO A 20 29.00 -20.51 32.41
C PRO A 20 27.84 -19.57 32.07
N ARG A 21 27.94 -18.86 30.94
CA ARG A 21 26.82 -18.10 30.38
C ARG A 21 25.80 -19.11 29.84
N LEU A 22 24.82 -19.47 30.67
CA LEU A 22 23.54 -19.97 30.20
C LEU A 22 22.90 -18.83 29.40
N ALA A 23 22.83 -19.01 28.08
CA ALA A 23 22.14 -18.12 27.17
C ALA A 23 20.67 -17.97 27.61
N PRO A 24 20.10 -16.75 27.64
CA PRO A 24 18.67 -16.61 27.78
C PRO A 24 18.03 -17.02 26.45
N LEU A 25 17.59 -18.28 26.37
CA LEU A 25 16.60 -18.75 25.40
C LEU A 25 15.24 -18.11 25.75
N LEU A 26 15.12 -16.80 25.56
CA LEU A 26 13.89 -16.04 25.76
C LEU A 26 13.74 -15.03 24.63
N LEU A 27 13.66 -15.52 23.39
CA LEU A 27 13.12 -14.78 22.25
C LEU A 27 12.89 -15.78 21.11
N PRO A 28 11.73 -16.46 21.08
CA PRO A 28 10.81 -16.11 19.99
C PRO A 28 9.35 -16.32 20.41
N LEU A 29 8.73 -15.34 21.06
CA LEU A 29 7.28 -15.36 21.28
C LEU A 29 6.67 -13.96 21.21
N LEU A 30 7.09 -13.19 20.20
CA LEU A 30 6.53 -11.86 19.90
C LEU A 30 6.14 -11.70 18.41
N LEU A 31 6.10 -12.79 17.65
CA LEU A 31 5.70 -12.76 16.22
C LEU A 31 4.26 -13.24 15.95
N ALA A 32 3.45 -13.44 16.99
CA ALA A 32 2.03 -13.72 16.87
C ALA A 32 1.21 -12.49 17.29
N LEU A 33 1.45 -11.35 16.65
CA LEU A 33 0.44 -10.29 16.64
C LEU A 33 -0.67 -10.75 15.69
N PRO A 34 -1.92 -10.88 16.14
CA PRO A 34 -3.03 -11.18 15.25
C PRO A 34 -3.13 -10.01 14.27
N ASP A 35 -2.88 -10.30 12.99
CA ASP A 35 -3.20 -9.38 11.91
C ASP A 35 -4.67 -8.98 12.10
N GLY A 36 -4.89 -7.69 12.36
CA GLY A 36 -6.20 -7.14 12.68
C GLY A 36 -7.24 -7.68 11.71
N ALA A 37 -8.36 -8.14 12.27
CA ALA A 37 -9.50 -8.72 11.57
C ALA A 37 -9.80 -7.98 10.28
N ARG A 38 -9.15 -8.43 9.20
CA ARG A 38 -9.51 -8.05 7.84
C ARG A 38 -10.86 -8.73 7.59
N ALA A 39 -11.72 -8.09 6.80
CA ALA A 39 -12.94 -8.74 6.32
C ALA A 39 -12.63 -10.16 5.81
N ASP A 40 -13.62 -11.04 5.68
CA ASP A 40 -13.37 -12.41 5.23
C ASP A 40 -12.63 -12.40 3.88
N CYS A 41 -11.32 -12.65 3.91
CA CYS A 41 -10.45 -12.63 2.74
C CYS A 41 -10.96 -13.70 1.77
N PRO A 42 -11.31 -13.36 0.51
CA PRO A 42 -11.90 -14.32 -0.40
C PRO A 42 -10.88 -15.35 -0.94
N CYS A 43 -9.60 -15.13 -0.68
CA CYS A 43 -8.53 -15.99 -1.17
C CYS A 43 -8.35 -17.22 -0.28
N LYS A 44 -8.07 -18.38 -0.91
CA LYS A 44 -7.73 -19.62 -0.18
C LYS A 44 -6.51 -19.46 0.74
N VAL A 45 -5.58 -18.57 0.36
CA VAL A 45 -4.39 -18.22 1.16
C VAL A 45 -4.60 -16.80 1.69
N PRO A 46 -4.82 -16.61 3.01
CA PRO A 46 -5.14 -15.30 3.59
C PRO A 46 -4.06 -14.22 3.34
N ALA A 47 -2.80 -14.62 3.22
CA ALA A 47 -1.70 -13.70 2.93
C ALA A 47 -1.83 -12.99 1.59
N LEU A 48 -2.59 -13.55 0.63
CA LEU A 48 -2.86 -12.91 -0.66
C LEU A 48 -3.75 -11.66 -0.52
N CYS A 49 -4.43 -11.46 0.61
CA CYS A 49 -5.21 -10.24 0.85
C CYS A 49 -4.38 -9.09 1.45
N ARG A 50 -3.07 -9.27 1.61
CA ARG A 50 -2.17 -8.18 2.03
C ARG A 50 -1.74 -7.37 0.80
N PRO A 51 -1.58 -6.03 0.91
CA PRO A 51 -1.14 -5.21 -0.21
C PRO A 51 0.23 -5.66 -0.73
N MET A 52 0.39 -5.62 -2.05
CA MET A 52 1.60 -5.97 -2.75
C MET A 52 2.69 -4.93 -2.55
N THR A 53 3.77 -5.30 -1.86
CA THR A 53 4.86 -4.37 -1.52
C THR A 53 6.04 -4.40 -2.49
N HIS A 54 6.18 -5.47 -3.29
CA HIS A 54 7.27 -5.62 -4.27
C HIS A 54 7.07 -4.67 -5.45
N ARG A 55 8.06 -3.83 -5.77
CA ARG A 55 8.04 -2.96 -6.95
C ARG A 55 8.93 -3.58 -8.04
N PRO A 56 8.38 -3.95 -9.21
CA PRO A 56 9.19 -4.49 -10.29
C PRO A 56 10.00 -3.38 -10.97
N ASP A 57 11.11 -3.75 -11.62
CA ASP A 57 11.93 -2.80 -12.39
C ASP A 57 11.28 -2.37 -13.71
N PHE A 58 10.31 -3.16 -14.20
CA PHE A 58 9.53 -2.92 -15.40
C PHE A 58 8.07 -3.29 -15.14
N GLU A 59 7.13 -2.47 -15.60
CA GLU A 59 5.69 -2.66 -15.36
C GLU A 59 4.92 -2.93 -16.66
N VAL A 60 4.02 -3.92 -16.61
CA VAL A 60 3.04 -4.23 -17.65
C VAL A 60 1.65 -4.13 -17.05
N PHE A 61 0.89 -3.15 -17.54
CA PHE A 61 -0.49 -2.91 -17.14
C PHE A 61 -1.46 -3.60 -18.09
N VAL A 62 -2.50 -4.20 -17.53
CA VAL A 62 -3.66 -4.70 -18.29
C VAL A 62 -4.94 -4.07 -17.77
N PHE A 63 -5.73 -3.50 -18.67
CA PHE A 63 -7.03 -2.94 -18.38
C PHE A 63 -8.11 -4.03 -18.54
N ASN A 64 -8.53 -4.62 -17.43
CA ASN A 64 -9.55 -5.66 -17.43
C ASN A 64 -10.94 -5.03 -17.53
N VAL A 65 -11.51 -5.09 -18.73
CA VAL A 65 -12.89 -4.67 -19.07
C VAL A 65 -13.94 -5.76 -18.77
N GLY A 66 -13.64 -6.65 -17.82
CA GLY A 66 -14.51 -7.71 -17.30
C GLY A 66 -14.54 -9.01 -18.09
N HIS A 67 -15.58 -9.80 -17.82
CA HIS A 67 -15.67 -11.23 -18.18
C HIS A 67 -14.53 -12.05 -17.54
N LYS A 68 -14.32 -13.28 -18.02
CA LYS A 68 -13.30 -14.22 -17.50
C LYS A 68 -12.12 -14.41 -18.46
N THR A 69 -11.91 -13.49 -19.40
CA THR A 69 -10.81 -13.54 -20.38
C THR A 69 -9.45 -13.46 -19.71
N TRP A 70 -9.38 -12.85 -18.52
CA TRP A 70 -8.20 -12.82 -17.65
C TRP A 70 -7.61 -14.20 -17.34
N LYS A 71 -8.42 -15.26 -17.44
CA LYS A 71 -7.96 -16.64 -17.25
C LYS A 71 -6.94 -17.09 -18.30
N TYR A 72 -6.87 -16.40 -19.44
CA TYR A 72 -5.98 -16.70 -20.57
C TYR A 72 -4.82 -15.72 -20.70
N TYR A 73 -4.69 -14.77 -19.78
CA TYR A 73 -3.57 -13.83 -19.80
C TYR A 73 -2.25 -14.55 -19.56
N ASP A 74 -1.17 -14.00 -20.13
CA ASP A 74 0.18 -14.39 -19.77
C ASP A 74 0.59 -13.71 -18.46
N TRP A 75 0.25 -14.36 -17.35
CA TRP A 75 0.58 -13.91 -16.00
C TRP A 75 2.07 -13.86 -15.68
N SER A 76 2.96 -14.36 -16.57
CA SER A 76 4.40 -14.21 -16.39
C SER A 76 4.90 -12.79 -16.72
N GLN A 77 4.10 -12.00 -17.45
CA GLN A 77 4.46 -10.64 -17.88
C GLN A 77 3.72 -9.55 -17.10
N ILE A 78 2.47 -9.81 -16.69
CA ILE A 78 1.61 -8.79 -16.08
C ILE A 78 2.09 -8.42 -14.69
N THR A 79 2.23 -7.11 -14.45
CA THR A 79 2.57 -6.59 -13.12
C THR A 79 1.39 -5.91 -12.43
N THR A 80 0.45 -5.35 -13.20
CA THR A 80 -0.72 -4.65 -12.65
C THR A 80 -1.96 -4.91 -13.52
N VAL A 81 -3.08 -5.21 -12.87
CA VAL A 81 -4.40 -5.27 -13.50
C VAL A 81 -5.26 -4.10 -13.00
N VAL A 82 -5.75 -3.27 -13.92
CA VAL A 82 -6.71 -2.20 -13.62
C VAL A 82 -8.12 -2.73 -13.83
N LEU A 83 -8.98 -2.70 -12.81
CA LEU A 83 -10.36 -3.16 -12.95
C LEU A 83 -11.27 -2.02 -13.43
N PHE A 84 -11.71 -2.09 -14.69
CA PHE A 84 -12.65 -1.13 -15.28
C PHE A 84 -14.12 -1.51 -15.04
N LEU A 85 -14.39 -2.76 -14.67
CA LEU A 85 -15.73 -3.26 -14.33
C LEU A 85 -15.79 -3.77 -12.88
N LYS A 86 -16.90 -4.41 -12.51
CA LYS A 86 -17.18 -4.94 -11.17
C LYS A 86 -16.02 -5.76 -10.62
N TYR A 87 -15.78 -5.61 -9.32
CA TYR A 87 -14.83 -6.41 -8.55
C TYR A 87 -15.09 -7.91 -8.72
N ASP A 88 -14.05 -8.64 -9.11
CA ASP A 88 -14.04 -10.10 -9.23
C ASP A 88 -13.04 -10.66 -8.21
N PRO A 89 -13.49 -11.22 -7.08
CA PRO A 89 -12.59 -11.74 -6.04
C PRO A 89 -11.72 -12.89 -6.54
N GLU A 90 -12.18 -13.67 -7.53
CA GLU A 90 -11.38 -14.75 -8.12
C GLU A 90 -10.18 -14.17 -8.88
N LEU A 91 -10.41 -13.11 -9.67
CA LEU A 91 -9.37 -12.39 -10.40
C LEU A 91 -8.36 -11.76 -9.44
N MET A 92 -8.84 -11.05 -8.40
CA MET A 92 -7.95 -10.40 -7.42
C MET A 92 -7.03 -11.44 -6.77
N CYS A 93 -7.60 -12.53 -6.24
CA CYS A 93 -6.81 -13.59 -5.63
C CYS A 93 -5.85 -14.26 -6.61
N HIS A 94 -6.24 -14.43 -7.88
CA HIS A 94 -5.38 -15.00 -8.91
C HIS A 94 -4.20 -14.08 -9.23
N ALA A 95 -4.45 -12.78 -9.43
CA ALA A 95 -3.43 -11.79 -9.71
C ALA A 95 -2.40 -11.73 -8.58
N HIS A 96 -2.85 -11.66 -7.33
CA HIS A 96 -1.95 -11.64 -6.17
C HIS A 96 -1.15 -12.95 -6.04
N ALA A 97 -1.78 -14.10 -6.33
CA ALA A 97 -1.07 -15.38 -6.37
C ALA A 97 0.00 -15.46 -7.48
N LYS A 98 -0.13 -14.62 -8.52
CA LYS A 98 0.83 -14.48 -9.62
C LYS A 98 1.85 -13.35 -9.40
N GLY A 99 1.75 -12.62 -8.29
CA GLY A 99 2.63 -11.49 -7.99
C GLY A 99 2.25 -10.18 -8.68
N ALA A 100 1.07 -10.11 -9.30
CA ALA A 100 0.54 -8.92 -9.94
C ALA A 100 -0.34 -8.11 -8.97
N ARG A 101 -0.25 -6.78 -9.06
CA ARG A 101 -1.12 -5.83 -8.38
C ARG A 101 -2.51 -5.81 -9.00
N VAL A 102 -3.51 -5.42 -8.21
CA VAL A 102 -4.84 -5.08 -8.73
C VAL A 102 -5.28 -3.71 -8.23
N VAL A 103 -5.59 -2.79 -9.15
CA VAL A 103 -5.93 -1.41 -8.81
C VAL A 103 -7.35 -1.04 -9.26
N LEU A 104 -7.97 -0.11 -8.55
CA LEU A 104 -9.27 0.46 -8.90
C LEU A 104 -9.17 1.32 -10.18
N LYS A 105 -10.25 1.42 -10.96
CA LYS A 105 -10.48 2.60 -11.81
C LYS A 105 -11.06 3.73 -10.94
N GLY A 106 -10.46 4.91 -11.00
CA GLY A 106 -11.00 6.14 -10.45
C GLY A 106 -11.49 7.06 -11.56
N ASP A 107 -12.78 7.40 -11.55
CA ASP A 107 -13.40 8.34 -12.48
C ASP A 107 -14.36 9.23 -11.70
N VAL A 108 -14.30 10.54 -11.95
CA VAL A 108 -15.06 11.55 -11.22
C VAL A 108 -15.30 12.78 -12.11
N PRO A 109 -16.51 13.37 -12.11
CA PRO A 109 -16.78 14.60 -12.85
C PRO A 109 -15.84 15.74 -12.44
N VAL A 110 -15.19 16.39 -13.42
CA VAL A 110 -14.20 17.46 -13.13
C VAL A 110 -14.85 18.69 -12.47
N LYS A 111 -16.16 18.88 -12.68
CA LYS A 111 -16.93 19.95 -12.04
C LYS A 111 -17.12 19.71 -10.54
N ASP A 112 -17.27 18.46 -10.12
CA ASP A 112 -17.55 18.12 -8.72
C ASP A 112 -16.28 18.25 -7.85
N ILE A 113 -15.11 17.93 -8.43
CA ILE A 113 -13.83 17.98 -7.71
C ILE A 113 -13.35 19.41 -7.41
N ILE A 114 -13.97 20.45 -7.97
CA ILE A 114 -13.69 21.84 -7.57
C ILE A 114 -13.98 22.03 -6.08
N ASN A 115 -15.04 21.39 -5.58
CA ASN A 115 -15.37 21.40 -4.16
C ASN A 115 -14.41 20.48 -3.39
N ALA A 116 -13.54 21.08 -2.57
CA ALA A 116 -12.54 20.35 -1.78
C ALA A 116 -13.16 19.31 -0.81
N THR A 117 -14.33 19.60 -0.24
CA THR A 117 -15.03 18.66 0.64
C THR A 117 -15.56 17.46 -0.12
N PHE A 118 -16.12 17.68 -1.31
CA PHE A 118 -16.55 16.59 -2.20
C PHE A 118 -15.34 15.73 -2.60
N ARG A 119 -14.26 16.37 -3.05
CA ARG A 119 -13.02 15.71 -3.46
C ARG A 119 -12.44 14.84 -2.34
N ALA A 120 -12.31 15.37 -1.13
CA ALA A 120 -11.84 14.62 0.03
C ALA A 120 -12.76 13.43 0.38
N SER A 121 -14.07 13.61 0.30
CA SER A 121 -15.05 12.54 0.52
C SER A 121 -14.95 11.44 -0.53
N TRP A 122 -14.81 11.81 -1.81
CA TRP A 122 -14.64 10.85 -2.90
C TRP A 122 -13.33 10.05 -2.72
N ILE A 123 -12.21 10.71 -2.39
CA ILE A 123 -10.94 10.04 -2.11
C ILE A 123 -11.08 9.04 -0.96
N ALA A 124 -11.71 9.45 0.16
CA ALA A 124 -11.93 8.58 1.30
C ALA A 124 -12.79 7.35 0.95
N GLN A 125 -13.79 7.53 0.06
CA GLN A 125 -14.59 6.42 -0.48
C GLN A 125 -13.75 5.47 -1.33
N GLN A 126 -12.85 5.97 -2.18
CA GLN A 126 -11.96 5.14 -2.99
C GLN A 126 -10.97 4.36 -2.12
N VAL A 127 -10.37 4.98 -1.10
CA VAL A 127 -9.49 4.29 -0.15
C VAL A 127 -10.25 3.19 0.59
N LYS A 128 -11.46 3.48 1.07
CA LYS A 128 -12.30 2.48 1.74
C LYS A 128 -12.64 1.33 0.80
N LEU A 129 -12.98 1.62 -0.45
CA LEU A 129 -13.27 0.62 -1.47
C LEU A 129 -12.05 -0.28 -1.73
N ALA A 130 -10.88 0.32 -1.94
CA ALA A 130 -9.62 -0.39 -2.14
C ALA A 130 -9.31 -1.32 -0.96
N LYS A 131 -9.42 -0.83 0.27
CA LYS A 131 -9.23 -1.65 1.49
C LYS A 131 -10.22 -2.81 1.59
N THR A 132 -11.48 -2.57 1.26
CA THR A 132 -12.55 -3.57 1.33
C THR A 132 -12.38 -4.66 0.26
N GLN A 133 -11.87 -4.29 -0.92
CA GLN A 133 -11.69 -5.17 -2.07
C GLN A 133 -10.25 -5.70 -2.20
N TYR A 134 -9.38 -5.42 -1.23
CA TYR A 134 -7.97 -5.83 -1.21
C TYR A 134 -7.18 -5.32 -2.42
N MET A 135 -7.51 -4.12 -2.91
CA MET A 135 -6.84 -3.50 -4.05
C MET A 135 -5.53 -2.83 -3.60
N ASP A 136 -4.57 -2.78 -4.50
CA ASP A 136 -3.23 -2.23 -4.29
C ASP A 136 -3.11 -0.75 -4.67
N GLY A 137 -4.17 -0.08 -5.11
CA GLY A 137 -4.05 1.28 -5.63
C GLY A 137 -5.25 1.76 -6.42
N ILE A 138 -5.06 2.86 -7.15
CA ILE A 138 -6.07 3.45 -8.04
C ILE A 138 -5.45 4.05 -9.30
N ASN A 139 -6.06 3.77 -10.46
CA ASN A 139 -5.77 4.40 -11.74
C ASN A 139 -6.82 5.48 -12.01
N LEU A 140 -6.44 6.75 -11.99
CA LEU A 140 -7.32 7.86 -12.33
C LEU A 140 -7.49 7.95 -13.86
N ASP A 141 -8.71 7.79 -14.33
CA ASP A 141 -9.12 7.73 -15.73
C ASP A 141 -10.08 8.89 -16.02
N ILE A 142 -9.52 10.11 -16.14
CA ILE A 142 -10.28 11.36 -16.30
C ILE A 142 -10.08 11.89 -17.72
N GLU A 143 -11.12 11.76 -18.55
CA GLU A 143 -11.07 12.11 -19.98
C GLU A 143 -11.90 13.36 -20.33
N GLN A 144 -12.35 14.11 -19.32
CA GLN A 144 -13.15 15.33 -19.53
C GLN A 144 -12.26 16.51 -19.94
N ASP A 145 -12.74 17.32 -20.88
CA ASP A 145 -12.05 18.55 -21.29
C ASP A 145 -11.91 19.53 -20.13
N VAL A 146 -10.71 20.07 -19.94
CA VAL A 146 -10.39 21.06 -18.91
C VAL A 146 -9.66 22.24 -19.54
N ALA A 147 -10.22 23.44 -19.41
CA ALA A 147 -9.59 24.64 -19.94
C ALA A 147 -8.36 25.04 -19.11
N HIS A 148 -7.29 25.47 -19.79
CA HIS A 148 -6.09 25.94 -19.12
C HIS A 148 -6.40 27.07 -18.13
N SER A 149 -5.87 26.97 -16.92
CA SER A 149 -6.10 27.91 -15.80
C SER A 149 -7.55 28.02 -15.30
N SER A 150 -8.44 27.09 -15.65
CA SER A 150 -9.78 27.03 -15.05
C SER A 150 -9.74 26.50 -13.61
N PRO A 151 -10.81 26.66 -12.81
CA PRO A 151 -10.91 26.02 -11.50
C PRO A 151 -10.72 24.49 -11.56
N GLU A 152 -11.26 23.82 -12.58
CA GLU A 152 -11.08 22.38 -12.84
C GLU A 152 -9.62 22.00 -13.07
N TYR A 153 -8.83 22.85 -13.74
CA TYR A 153 -7.40 22.62 -13.99
C TYR A 153 -6.61 22.47 -12.68
N TYR A 154 -6.81 23.40 -11.75
CA TYR A 154 -6.18 23.33 -10.44
C TYR A 154 -6.77 22.22 -9.57
N ALA A 155 -8.09 22.00 -9.67
CA ALA A 155 -8.77 20.94 -8.92
C ALA A 155 -8.32 19.53 -9.34
N LEU A 156 -8.05 19.29 -10.61
CA LEU A 156 -7.52 18.02 -11.11
C LEU A 156 -6.11 17.76 -10.57
N THR A 157 -5.26 18.78 -10.53
CA THR A 157 -3.93 18.69 -9.91
C THR A 157 -4.05 18.37 -8.41
N ALA A 158 -4.97 19.04 -7.71
CA ALA A 158 -5.25 18.77 -6.30
C ALA A 158 -5.79 17.35 -6.08
N LEU A 159 -6.70 16.86 -6.94
CA LEU A 159 -7.23 15.50 -6.91
C LEU A 159 -6.11 14.47 -6.97
N VAL A 160 -5.20 14.58 -7.95
CA VAL A 160 -4.09 13.64 -8.10
C VAL A 160 -3.23 13.65 -6.83
N LYS A 161 -2.80 14.83 -6.37
CA LYS A 161 -1.94 14.95 -5.19
C LYS A 161 -2.60 14.37 -3.93
N GLU A 162 -3.83 14.78 -3.64
CA GLU A 162 -4.55 14.37 -2.44
C GLU A 162 -4.87 12.87 -2.47
N THR A 163 -5.17 12.31 -3.65
CA THR A 163 -5.36 10.87 -3.84
C THR A 163 -4.08 10.12 -3.55
N THR A 164 -2.94 10.54 -4.15
CA THR A 164 -1.62 9.94 -3.92
C THR A 164 -1.25 9.95 -2.44
N ASP A 165 -1.37 11.10 -1.77
CA ASP A 165 -1.05 11.23 -0.34
C ASP A 165 -1.91 10.30 0.51
N SER A 166 -3.23 10.28 0.26
CA SER A 166 -4.18 9.47 1.01
C SER A 166 -3.96 7.97 0.82
N PHE A 167 -3.80 7.51 -0.42
CA PHE A 167 -3.55 6.09 -0.72
C PHE A 167 -2.23 5.60 -0.10
N HIS A 168 -1.13 6.35 -0.24
CA HIS A 168 0.15 5.95 0.35
C HIS A 168 0.14 5.98 1.88
N HIS A 169 -0.63 6.87 2.50
CA HIS A 169 -0.82 6.91 3.94
C HIS A 169 -1.62 5.69 4.44
N GLU A 170 -2.73 5.40 3.77
CA GLU A 170 -3.73 4.43 4.24
C GLU A 170 -3.46 2.99 3.80
N ILE A 171 -2.76 2.79 2.69
CA ILE A 171 -2.43 1.51 2.08
C ILE A 171 -0.93 1.50 1.78
N LYS A 172 -0.13 1.00 2.73
CA LYS A 172 1.32 0.96 2.59
C LYS A 172 1.74 0.21 1.33
N GLY A 173 2.51 0.89 0.47
CA GLY A 173 3.01 0.33 -0.78
C GLY A 173 2.03 0.42 -1.94
N SER A 174 0.94 1.17 -1.79
CA SER A 174 -0.02 1.39 -2.86
C SER A 174 0.62 1.93 -4.13
N GLN A 175 0.00 1.60 -5.26
CA GLN A 175 0.24 2.16 -6.58
C GLN A 175 -0.67 3.35 -6.85
#